data_AF-A0A4P9XGM5-F1
#
_entry.id   AF-A0A4P9XGM5-F1
#
_cell.length_a   1.000
_cell.length_b   1.000
_cell.length_c   1.000
_cell.angle_alpha   90.00
_cell.angle_beta   90.00
_cell.angle_gamma   90.00
#
_symmetry.space_group_name_H-M   'P 1'
#
loop_
_entity.id
_entity.type
_entity.pdbx_description
1 polymer ?
#
loop_
_entity_poly.entity_id
_entity_poly.type
_entity_poly.pdbx_seq_one_letter_code
_entity_poly.pdbx_strand_id
1 'polypeptide(L)' 'DDDDEEDPWDQRIRATGCYEENVRVLICHADKRDWRLCREEMDAFRQCYA' A
#
# COMPACT_ATOMS: atom_id res chain seq x y z
N ASP A 1 -19.74 15.31 6.84
CA ASP A 1 -19.63 13.87 7.11
C ASP A 1 -19.17 13.17 5.84
N ASP A 2 -17.86 13.23 5.58
CA ASP A 2 -17.14 12.43 4.57
C ASP A 2 -16.30 11.31 5.25
N ASP A 3 -16.34 11.23 6.59
CA ASP A 3 -15.56 10.26 7.39
C ASP A 3 -16.08 8.82 7.28
N ASP A 4 -17.26 8.60 6.66
CA ASP A 4 -17.86 7.27 6.47
C ASP A 4 -17.49 6.62 5.12
N GLU A 5 -16.89 7.37 4.17
CA GLU A 5 -16.45 6.83 2.88
C GLU A 5 -15.00 6.35 2.94
N GLU A 6 -14.78 5.08 2.60
CA GLU A 6 -13.43 4.51 2.50
C GLU A 6 -12.64 5.29 1.45
N ASP A 7 -11.38 5.64 1.72
CA ASP A 7 -10.59 6.49 0.82
C ASP A 7 -10.55 5.89 -0.62
N PRO A 8 -10.75 6.69 -1.69
CA PRO A 8 -10.80 6.18 -3.06
C PRO A 8 -9.54 5.43 -3.50
N TRP A 9 -8.37 5.76 -2.92
CA TRP A 9 -7.13 5.03 -3.15
C TRP A 9 -7.15 3.67 -2.44
N ASP A 10 -7.69 3.59 -1.21
CA ASP A 10 -7.86 2.30 -0.52
C ASP A 10 -8.84 1.38 -1.26
N GLN A 11 -9.98 1.93 -1.71
CA GLN A 11 -10.99 1.18 -2.47
C GLN A 11 -10.38 0.53 -3.73
N ARG A 12 -9.62 1.29 -4.53
CA ARG A 12 -9.01 0.75 -5.76
C ARG A 12 -7.95 -0.30 -5.47
N ILE A 13 -7.20 -0.17 -4.38
CA ILE A 13 -6.16 -1.15 -4.02
C ILE A 13 -6.81 -2.43 -3.50
N ARG A 14 -7.89 -2.35 -2.71
CA ARG A 14 -8.68 -3.53 -2.32
C ARG A 14 -9.21 -4.28 -3.53
N ALA A 15 -9.69 -3.55 -4.54
CA ALA A 15 -10.20 -4.14 -5.78
C ALA A 15 -9.15 -4.94 -6.57
N THR A 16 -7.84 -4.72 -6.34
CA THR A 16 -6.79 -5.49 -7.03
C THR A 16 -6.41 -6.77 -6.30
N GLY A 17 -6.88 -6.99 -5.07
CA GLY A 17 -6.47 -8.13 -4.23
C GLY A 17 -5.07 -7.99 -3.61
N CYS A 18 -4.39 -6.86 -3.81
CA CYS A 18 -3.00 -6.62 -3.35
C CYS A 18 -2.91 -5.61 -2.20
N TYR A 19 -3.97 -5.55 -1.40
CA TYR A 19 -4.06 -4.59 -0.30
C TYR A 19 -3.04 -4.87 0.81
N GLU A 20 -2.74 -6.13 1.08
CA GLU A 20 -1.79 -6.48 2.13
C GLU A 20 -0.37 -6.03 1.81
N GLU A 21 0.09 -6.26 0.57
CA GLU A 21 1.40 -5.82 0.10
C GLU A 21 1.52 -4.30 0.12
N ASN A 22 0.45 -3.60 -0.28
CA ASN A 22 0.37 -2.15 -0.20
C ASN A 22 0.46 -1.64 1.26
N VAL A 23 -0.22 -2.29 2.20
CA VAL A 23 -0.11 -1.94 3.64
C VAL A 23 1.32 -2.16 4.15
N ARG A 24 2.01 -3.22 3.73
CA ARG A 24 3.42 -3.46 4.09
C ARG A 24 4.33 -2.33 3.59
N VAL A 25 4.10 -1.86 2.37
CA VAL A 25 4.78 -0.69 1.78
C VAL A 25 4.56 0.56 2.64
N LEU A 26 3.31 0.86 3.01
CA LEU A 26 2.98 1.99 3.88
C LEU A 26 3.63 1.91 5.27
N ILE A 27 3.60 0.72 5.89
CA ILE A 27 4.22 0.46 7.21
C ILE A 27 5.72 0.71 7.14
N CYS A 28 6.41 0.18 6.13
CA CYS A 28 7.85 0.39 5.99
C CYS A 28 8.18 1.89 5.84
N HIS A 29 7.43 2.63 5.03
CA HIS A 29 7.68 4.05 4.89
C HIS A 29 7.35 4.85 6.15
N ALA A 30 6.32 4.47 6.91
CA ALA A 30 6.02 5.11 8.18
C ALA A 30 7.17 4.93 9.20
N ASP A 31 7.81 3.76 9.22
CA ASP A 31 8.98 3.46 10.07
C ASP A 31 10.25 4.17 9.58
N LYS A 32 10.61 3.95 8.30
CA LYS A 32 11.90 4.41 7.74
C LYS A 32 11.89 5.87 7.32
N ARG A 33 10.72 6.41 6.97
CA ARG A 33 10.55 7.72 6.32
C ARG A 33 11.38 7.89 5.04
N ASP A 34 11.72 6.78 4.38
CA ASP A 34 12.47 6.73 3.12
C ASP A 34 12.07 5.51 2.30
N TRP A 35 11.34 5.74 1.20
CA TRP A 35 10.87 4.69 0.29
C TRP A 35 12.00 3.84 -0.32
N ARG A 36 13.22 4.38 -0.42
CA ARG A 36 14.35 3.65 -1.01
C ARG A 36 14.81 2.49 -0.13
N LEU A 37 14.51 2.55 1.17
CA LEU A 37 14.80 1.48 2.14
C LEU A 37 13.72 0.38 2.15
N CYS A 38 12.57 0.61 1.50
CA CYS A 38 11.43 -0.30 1.45
C CYS A 38 11.37 -1.09 0.13
N ARG A 39 12.53 -1.39 -0.46
CA ARG A 39 12.60 -1.98 -1.80
C ARG A 39 11.95 -3.35 -1.86
N GLU A 40 12.10 -4.16 -0.80
CA GLU A 40 11.52 -5.49 -0.72
C GLU A 40 9.99 -5.44 -0.72
N GLU A 41 9.40 -4.56 0.10
CA GLU A 41 7.95 -4.36 0.16
C GLU A 41 7.42 -3.80 -1.15
N MET A 42 8.12 -2.83 -1.75
CA MET A 42 7.74 -2.26 -3.05
C MET A 42 7.76 -3.30 -4.17
N ASP A 43 8.75 -4.19 -4.19
CA ASP A 43 8.86 -5.24 -5.21
C ASP A 43 7.80 -6.34 -4.98
N ALA A 44 7.47 -6.68 -3.74
CA ALA A 44 6.35 -7.57 -3.42
C ALA A 44 5.01 -6.99 -3.89
N PHE A 45 4.76 -5.70 -3.63
CA PHE A 45 3.55 -5.02 -4.10
C PHE A 45 3.48 -5.00 -5.63
N ARG A 46 4.59 -4.71 -6.32
CA ARG A 46 4.64 -4.76 -7.79
C ARG A 46 4.36 -6.14 -8.36
N GLN A 47 4.84 -7.21 -7.71
CA GLN A 47 4.60 -8.57 -8.18
C GLN A 47 3.13 -8.99 -8.01
N CYS A 48 2.48 -8.56 -6.93
CA CYS A 48 1.05 -8.82 -6.76
C CYS A 48 0.21 -7.99 -7.73
N TYR A 49 0.52 -6.69 -7.86
CA TYR A 49 -0.29 -5.73 -8.63
C TYR A 49 -0.17 -5.88 -10.16
N ALA A 50 0.71 -6.77 -10.64
CA ALA A 50 1.06 -6.93 -12.06
C ALA A 50 -0.10 -7.34 -12.98
#